data_AF-A0A834LW63-F1
#
_entry.id   AF-A0A834LW63-F1
#
_cell.length_a   1.000
_cell.length_b   1.000
_cell.length_c   1.000
_cell.angle_alpha   90.00
_cell.angle_beta   90.00
_cell.angle_gamma   90.00
#
_symmetry.space_group_name_H-M   'P 1'
#
loop_
_entity.id
_entity.type
_entity.pdbx_description
1 polymer ?
#
loop_
_entity_poly.entity_id
_entity_poly.type
_entity_poly.pdbx_seq_one_letter_code
_entity_poly.pdbx_strand_id
1 'polypeptide(L)'
;MKGEINEKLLTKEVDVNAKGEKLKDRLWIENKKMWVVAGPAIFTRFSTFGIHIIGQAFVGHIGSTELAAYALVVTVFLRFTSGILHNEDNLFVSVAYEKKSNNSTTYHFFILFRWFHLLKKTVPLELWYNTVLILLTGNMGNAEVAIDALSICLNINGWEMMISLGFLAAASVRVANELGRGSSKAAKFSIVNIVLTSFSIGFVLFVFFLLFRGRLAYIFTENSDIAAAVGDLSNLLAWSILLNSVQPVLSGVAVGAGWQSIVTYVNIACYYLVGVPVGVVLGYVLDFQVKGVWIGMLFGTFVQTVVLVIITCKTDWDKQVSIAHKRVNKWYVEPEPPIVNQENA
;
A
#
# COMPACT_ATOMS: atom_id res chain seq x y z
N MET A 1 11.38 54.16 -19.57
CA MET A 1 11.03 53.93 -18.15
C MET A 1 10.06 52.77 -17.91
N LYS A 2 8.80 52.76 -18.39
CA LYS A 2 7.88 51.59 -18.18
C LYS A 2 8.32 50.29 -18.89
N GLY A 3 8.95 50.39 -20.07
CA GLY A 3 9.48 49.23 -20.82
C GLY A 3 10.66 48.55 -20.12
N GLU A 4 11.65 49.33 -19.68
CA GLU A 4 12.81 48.82 -18.93
C GLU A 4 12.45 48.23 -17.56
N ILE A 5 11.39 48.74 -16.91
CA ILE A 5 10.92 48.18 -15.63
C ILE A 5 10.29 46.81 -15.85
N ASN A 6 9.48 46.63 -16.90
CA ASN A 6 8.91 45.32 -17.23
C ASN A 6 9.98 44.32 -17.69
N GLU A 7 10.97 44.77 -18.45
CA GLU A 7 12.08 43.92 -18.90
C GLU A 7 13.00 43.52 -17.73
N LYS A 8 13.24 44.43 -16.78
CA LYS A 8 13.94 44.13 -15.51
C LYS A 8 13.15 43.24 -14.57
N LEU A 9 11.82 43.30 -14.59
CA LEU A 9 10.95 42.41 -13.82
C LEU A 9 10.89 41.01 -14.42
N LEU A 10 10.83 40.90 -15.74
CA LEU A 10 10.87 39.63 -16.46
C LEU A 10 12.24 38.96 -16.32
N THR A 11 13.35 39.71 -16.41
CA THR A 11 14.69 39.17 -16.13
C THR A 11 14.87 38.80 -14.67
N LYS A 12 14.32 39.56 -13.70
CA LYS A 12 14.26 39.13 -12.29
C LYS A 12 13.42 37.88 -12.07
N GLU A 13 12.27 37.72 -12.72
CA GLU A 13 11.44 36.51 -12.61
C GLU A 13 12.08 35.30 -13.29
N VAL A 14 12.83 35.51 -14.37
CA VAL A 14 13.59 34.48 -15.08
C VAL A 14 14.83 34.07 -14.28
N ASP A 15 15.57 35.01 -13.66
CA ASP A 15 16.72 34.71 -12.79
C ASP A 15 16.32 34.13 -11.43
N VAL A 16 15.20 34.58 -10.85
CA VAL A 16 14.65 34.00 -9.62
C VAL A 16 14.15 32.56 -9.86
N ASN A 17 13.95 32.13 -11.11
CA ASN A 17 13.70 30.74 -11.48
C ASN A 17 14.96 29.93 -11.79
N ALA A 18 16.16 30.53 -11.73
CA ALA A 18 17.41 29.85 -12.01
C ALA A 18 18.08 29.27 -10.74
N LYS A 19 17.69 28.02 -10.43
CA LYS A 19 18.61 26.88 -10.20
C LYS A 19 19.14 26.46 -8.81
N GLY A 20 18.93 27.17 -7.69
CA GLY A 20 19.53 26.74 -6.40
C GLY A 20 18.57 26.53 -5.22
N GLU A 21 17.96 27.62 -4.74
CA GLU A 21 17.26 27.62 -3.45
C GLU A 21 15.80 27.11 -3.52
N LYS A 22 15.11 27.25 -4.66
CA LYS A 22 13.66 26.93 -4.78
C LYS A 22 13.29 25.45 -4.78
N LEU A 23 14.20 24.53 -5.13
CA LEU A 23 13.84 23.10 -5.22
C LEU A 23 13.88 22.42 -3.84
N LYS A 24 14.89 22.74 -3.03
CA LYS A 24 15.05 22.18 -1.68
C LYS A 24 13.88 22.56 -0.79
N ASP A 25 13.43 23.81 -0.83
CA ASP A 25 12.28 24.27 -0.06
C ASP A 25 10.98 23.62 -0.51
N ARG A 26 10.78 23.45 -1.83
CA ARG A 26 9.62 22.75 -2.38
C ARG A 26 9.60 21.28 -1.98
N LEU A 27 10.75 20.61 -2.06
CA LEU A 27 10.89 19.22 -1.58
C LEU A 27 10.63 19.14 -0.08
N TRP A 28 11.18 20.05 0.72
CA TRP A 28 10.97 20.09 2.16
C TRP A 28 9.49 20.27 2.53
N ILE A 29 8.81 21.23 1.90
CA ILE A 29 7.39 21.49 2.11
C ILE A 29 6.56 20.27 1.71
N GLU A 30 6.85 19.66 0.57
CA GLU A 30 6.13 18.48 0.09
C GLU A 30 6.34 17.28 0.99
N ASN A 31 7.59 17.05 1.42
CA ASN A 31 7.95 16.00 2.35
C ASN A 31 7.25 16.21 3.71
N LYS A 32 7.21 17.45 4.22
CA LYS A 32 6.47 17.78 5.46
C LYS A 32 4.98 17.45 5.34
N LYS A 33 4.34 17.82 4.22
CA LYS A 33 2.92 17.49 3.99
C LYS A 33 2.68 15.99 3.90
N MET A 34 3.58 15.25 3.27
CA MET A 34 3.52 13.79 3.20
C MET A 34 3.64 13.18 4.61
N TRP A 35 4.63 13.58 5.41
CA TRP A 35 4.86 13.04 6.75
C TRP A 35 3.74 13.34 7.75
N VAL A 36 3.00 14.43 7.59
CA VAL A 36 1.80 14.72 8.39
C VAL A 36 0.74 13.62 8.24
N VAL A 37 0.67 12.96 7.08
CA VAL A 37 -0.24 11.83 6.85
C VAL A 37 0.44 10.49 7.11
N ALA A 38 1.65 10.31 6.58
CA ALA A 38 2.39 9.05 6.68
C ALA A 38 2.76 8.72 8.13
N GLY A 39 3.29 9.67 8.90
CA GLY A 39 3.79 9.44 10.25
C GLY A 39 2.76 8.83 11.20
N PRO A 40 1.59 9.49 11.40
CA PRO A 40 0.52 8.93 12.23
C PRO A 40 0.01 7.59 11.70
N ALA A 41 -0.16 7.44 10.38
CA ALA A 41 -0.63 6.18 9.79
C ALA A 41 0.36 5.02 10.03
N ILE A 42 1.66 5.27 9.87
CA ILE A 42 2.72 4.29 10.17
C ILE A 42 2.69 3.95 11.66
N PHE A 43 2.68 4.96 12.53
CA PHE A 43 2.73 4.74 13.97
C PHE A 43 1.54 3.90 14.47
N THR A 44 0.32 4.24 14.05
CA THR A 44 -0.87 3.47 14.42
C THR A 44 -0.78 2.05 13.89
N ARG A 45 -0.45 1.85 12.62
CA ARG A 45 -0.36 0.51 12.01
C ARG A 45 0.74 -0.34 12.63
N PHE A 46 1.92 0.23 12.84
CA PHE A 46 3.05 -0.43 13.47
C PHE A 46 2.71 -0.82 14.92
N SER A 47 2.12 0.10 15.68
CA SER A 47 1.72 -0.16 17.08
C SER A 47 0.64 -1.24 17.15
N THR A 48 -0.39 -1.15 16.31
CA THR A 48 -1.45 -2.16 16.25
C THR A 48 -0.87 -3.52 15.89
N PHE A 49 -0.02 -3.62 14.87
CA PHE A 49 0.62 -4.89 14.50
C PHE A 49 1.55 -5.42 15.61
N GLY A 50 2.27 -4.54 16.31
CA GLY A 50 3.09 -4.89 17.47
C GLY A 50 2.28 -5.51 18.62
N ILE A 51 1.09 -4.98 18.92
CA ILE A 51 0.18 -5.55 19.92
C ILE A 51 -0.18 -7.01 19.57
N HIS A 52 -0.35 -7.32 18.28
CA HIS A 52 -0.67 -8.68 17.85
C HIS A 52 0.52 -9.64 18.00
N ILE A 53 1.74 -9.20 17.68
CA ILE A 53 2.94 -10.02 17.90
C ILE A 53 3.16 -10.29 19.39
N ILE A 54 3.03 -9.25 20.23
CA ILE A 54 3.17 -9.41 21.68
C ILE A 54 2.08 -10.35 22.22
N GLY A 55 0.82 -10.16 21.80
CA GLY A 55 -0.28 -11.05 22.15
C GLY A 55 -0.03 -12.49 21.74
N GLN A 56 0.49 -12.72 20.53
CA GLN A 56 0.85 -14.05 20.04
C GLN A 56 1.98 -14.68 20.88
N ALA A 57 2.99 -13.89 21.27
CA ALA A 57 4.07 -14.38 22.14
C ALA A 57 3.55 -14.80 23.52
N PHE A 58 2.66 -14.02 24.14
CA PHE A 58 2.06 -14.38 25.43
C PHE A 58 1.19 -15.63 25.34
N VAL A 59 0.36 -15.75 24.29
CA VAL A 59 -0.47 -16.95 24.10
C VAL A 59 0.40 -18.18 23.81
N GLY A 60 1.55 -18.00 23.14
CA GLY A 60 2.54 -19.06 22.94
C GLY A 60 3.09 -19.65 24.24
N HIS A 61 3.21 -18.85 25.30
CA HIS A 61 3.62 -19.36 26.63
C HIS A 61 2.53 -20.14 27.35
N ILE A 62 1.25 -19.98 26.97
CA ILE A 62 0.13 -20.72 27.56
C ILE A 62 0.08 -22.14 27.00
N GLY A 63 0.29 -22.29 25.69
CA GLY A 63 0.35 -23.59 25.03
C GLY A 63 0.31 -23.48 23.50
N SER A 64 0.77 -24.54 22.84
CA SER A 64 0.86 -24.60 21.37
C SER A 64 -0.51 -24.63 20.68
N THR A 65 -1.54 -25.17 21.36
CA THR A 65 -2.90 -25.24 20.82
C THR A 65 -3.57 -23.87 20.83
N GLU A 66 -3.41 -23.14 21.92
CA GLU A 66 -3.89 -21.77 22.13
C GLU A 66 -3.19 -20.81 21.17
N LEU A 67 -1.89 -21.00 20.96
CA LEU A 67 -1.10 -20.23 19.99
C LEU A 67 -1.63 -20.41 18.56
N ALA A 68 -1.86 -21.65 18.14
CA ALA A 68 -2.41 -21.95 16.82
C ALA A 68 -3.82 -21.35 16.65
N ALA A 69 -4.67 -21.44 17.67
CA ALA A 69 -6.00 -20.85 17.67
C ALA A 69 -5.96 -19.31 17.59
N TYR A 70 -5.11 -18.66 18.40
CA TYR A 70 -4.94 -17.21 18.39
C TYR A 70 -4.35 -16.72 17.07
N ALA A 71 -3.32 -17.38 16.55
CA ALA A 71 -2.74 -17.04 15.26
C ALA A 71 -3.76 -17.15 14.12
N LEU A 72 -4.60 -18.20 14.12
CA LEU A 72 -5.70 -18.33 13.16
C LEU A 72 -6.74 -17.23 13.32
N VAL A 73 -7.21 -16.96 14.53
CA VAL A 73 -8.22 -15.91 14.80
C VAL A 73 -7.67 -14.56 14.41
N VAL A 74 -6.47 -14.20 14.83
CA VAL A 74 -5.84 -12.92 14.50
C VAL A 74 -5.60 -12.80 13.01
N THR A 75 -5.10 -13.85 12.35
CA THR A 75 -4.88 -13.83 10.89
C THR A 75 -6.19 -13.63 10.14
N VAL A 76 -7.26 -14.33 10.51
CA VAL A 76 -8.57 -14.19 9.86
C VAL A 76 -9.21 -12.84 10.19
N PHE A 77 -9.19 -12.44 11.47
CA PHE A 77 -9.88 -11.25 11.97
C PHE A 77 -9.20 -9.95 11.56
N LEU A 78 -7.85 -9.86 11.61
CA LEU A 78 -7.11 -8.70 11.09
C LEU A 78 -7.29 -8.54 9.58
N ARG A 79 -7.36 -9.66 8.84
CA ARG A 79 -7.55 -9.62 7.38
C ARG A 79 -8.98 -9.26 7.02
N PHE A 80 -9.93 -9.72 7.81
CA PHE A 80 -11.33 -9.35 7.68
C PHE A 80 -11.55 -7.86 8.02
N THR A 81 -11.06 -7.38 9.16
CA THR A 81 -11.16 -5.96 9.55
C THR A 81 -10.37 -5.05 8.62
N SER A 82 -9.18 -5.43 8.16
CA SER A 82 -8.41 -4.63 7.17
C SER A 82 -9.10 -4.56 5.80
N GLY A 83 -9.81 -5.62 5.41
CA GLY A 83 -10.67 -5.63 4.22
C GLY A 83 -11.92 -4.74 4.37
N ILE A 84 -12.44 -4.59 5.60
CA ILE A 84 -13.56 -3.71 5.93
C ILE A 84 -13.12 -2.24 6.05
N LEU A 85 -11.99 -1.95 6.70
CA LEU A 85 -11.51 -0.58 6.92
C LEU A 85 -11.08 0.12 5.62
N HIS A 86 -10.51 -0.61 4.66
CA HIS A 86 -10.23 -0.07 3.31
C HIS A 86 -11.49 0.19 2.47
N ASN A 87 -12.68 -0.19 2.96
CA ASN A 87 -13.97 0.03 2.31
C ASN A 87 -14.76 1.23 2.88
N GLU A 88 -14.24 1.96 3.87
CA GLU A 88 -14.99 3.06 4.51
C GLU A 88 -15.37 4.19 3.53
N ASP A 89 -14.60 4.45 2.48
CA ASP A 89 -14.95 5.42 1.43
C ASP A 89 -16.23 5.05 0.64
N ASN A 90 -16.56 3.75 0.57
CA ASN A 90 -17.74 3.26 -0.13
C ASN A 90 -18.95 3.07 0.80
N LEU A 91 -18.72 2.95 2.11
CA LEU A 91 -19.80 2.84 3.09
C LEU A 91 -20.62 4.13 3.14
N PHE A 92 -19.96 5.30 3.12
CA PHE A 92 -20.62 6.59 3.03
C PHE A 92 -21.45 6.76 1.74
N VAL A 93 -20.96 6.24 0.60
CA VAL A 93 -21.72 6.26 -0.67
C VAL A 93 -22.90 5.28 -0.64
N SER A 94 -22.77 4.14 0.04
CA SER A 94 -23.89 3.20 0.22
C SER A 94 -24.97 3.72 1.16
N VAL A 95 -24.60 4.41 2.25
CA VAL A 95 -25.55 5.09 3.15
C VAL A 95 -26.22 6.28 2.43
N ALA A 96 -25.50 7.00 1.56
CA ALA A 96 -26.09 8.02 0.71
C ALA A 96 -27.08 7.44 -0.34
N TYR A 97 -26.87 6.20 -0.80
CA TYR A 97 -27.79 5.48 -1.69
C TYR A 97 -28.99 4.88 -0.95
N GLU A 98 -28.82 4.51 0.32
CA GLU A 98 -29.90 4.06 1.21
C GLU A 98 -31.00 5.12 1.31
N LYS A 99 -30.64 6.40 1.40
CA LYS A 99 -31.60 7.52 1.37
C LYS A 99 -32.42 7.63 0.08
N LYS A 100 -32.07 6.93 -1.00
CA LYS A 100 -32.68 7.09 -2.34
C LYS A 100 -33.47 5.89 -2.85
N SER A 101 -33.33 4.70 -2.29
CA SER A 101 -34.12 3.53 -2.69
C SER A 101 -34.88 2.98 -1.48
N ASN A 102 -36.06 2.40 -1.71
CA ASN A 102 -37.04 2.12 -0.65
C ASN A 102 -37.23 0.61 -0.41
N ASN A 103 -36.27 -0.22 -0.83
CA ASN A 103 -36.48 -1.67 -0.94
C ASN A 103 -35.36 -2.52 -0.30
N SER A 104 -35.47 -2.75 1.02
CA SER A 104 -34.49 -3.40 1.92
C SER A 104 -33.84 -4.71 1.39
N THR A 105 -34.59 -5.56 0.69
CA THR A 105 -34.10 -6.89 0.27
C THR A 105 -33.12 -6.83 -0.90
N THR A 106 -33.27 -5.85 -1.81
CA THR A 106 -32.34 -5.65 -2.93
C THR A 106 -30.98 -5.20 -2.42
N TYR A 107 -30.91 -4.47 -1.30
CA TYR A 107 -29.67 -3.98 -0.71
C TYR A 107 -28.79 -5.08 -0.15
N HIS A 108 -29.35 -6.01 0.63
CA HIS A 108 -28.54 -7.09 1.20
C HIS A 108 -27.90 -7.94 0.10
N PHE A 109 -28.61 -8.21 -0.99
CA PHE A 109 -28.09 -8.94 -2.14
C PHE A 109 -27.07 -8.12 -2.95
N PHE A 110 -27.31 -6.81 -3.15
CA PHE A 110 -26.36 -5.92 -3.82
C PHE A 110 -25.09 -5.70 -3.00
N ILE A 111 -25.21 -5.63 -1.68
CA ILE A 111 -24.10 -5.59 -0.71
C ILE A 111 -23.35 -6.91 -0.83
N LEU A 112 -23.96 -8.07 -0.63
CA LEU A 112 -23.29 -9.38 -0.77
C LEU A 112 -22.61 -9.59 -2.14
N PHE A 113 -23.25 -9.20 -3.25
CA PHE A 113 -22.69 -9.35 -4.59
C PHE A 113 -21.57 -8.34 -4.88
N ARG A 114 -21.71 -7.08 -4.44
CA ARG A 114 -20.64 -6.08 -4.50
C ARG A 114 -19.50 -6.46 -3.57
N TRP A 115 -19.77 -7.08 -2.42
CA TRP A 115 -18.80 -7.63 -1.48
C TRP A 115 -17.98 -8.77 -2.10
N PHE A 116 -18.61 -9.72 -2.79
CA PHE A 116 -17.89 -10.75 -3.57
C PHE A 116 -17.03 -10.14 -4.69
N HIS A 117 -17.52 -9.07 -5.32
CA HIS A 117 -16.77 -8.34 -6.34
C HIS A 117 -15.64 -7.46 -5.73
N LEU A 118 -15.78 -7.00 -4.49
CA LEU A 118 -14.82 -6.14 -3.77
C LEU A 118 -13.76 -6.95 -3.03
N LEU A 119 -14.05 -8.19 -2.62
CA LEU A 119 -13.05 -9.18 -2.21
C LEU A 119 -12.02 -9.45 -3.31
N LYS A 120 -12.40 -9.28 -4.58
CA LYS A 120 -11.48 -9.33 -5.73
C LYS A 120 -10.67 -8.04 -5.93
N LYS A 121 -11.06 -6.90 -5.32
CA LYS A 121 -10.55 -5.55 -5.65
C LYS A 121 -9.53 -4.95 -4.70
N THR A 122 -9.48 -5.37 -3.45
CA THR A 122 -8.57 -4.76 -2.48
C THR A 122 -7.15 -5.33 -2.68
N VAL A 123 -6.24 -5.06 -1.77
CA VAL A 123 -4.86 -5.57 -1.71
C VAL A 123 -4.71 -7.01 -1.11
N PRO A 124 -5.69 -7.98 -1.09
CA PRO A 124 -5.47 -9.20 -0.33
C PRO A 124 -4.43 -10.17 -0.88
N LEU A 125 -3.97 -10.08 -2.14
CA LEU A 125 -3.21 -11.21 -2.69
C LEU A 125 -1.87 -11.48 -1.99
N GLU A 126 -1.15 -10.43 -1.58
CA GLU A 126 0.07 -10.57 -0.77
C GLU A 126 -0.20 -11.14 0.63
N LEU A 127 -1.34 -10.80 1.25
CA LEU A 127 -1.68 -11.32 2.56
C LEU A 127 -2.11 -12.80 2.50
N TRP A 128 -3.02 -13.19 1.61
CA TRP A 128 -3.44 -14.60 1.47
C TRP A 128 -2.27 -15.52 1.10
N TYR A 129 -1.33 -15.00 0.32
CA TYR A 129 -0.13 -15.71 -0.09
C TYR A 129 0.76 -16.18 1.07
N ASN A 130 1.02 -15.32 2.06
CA ASN A 130 1.85 -15.69 3.24
C ASN A 130 1.27 -16.91 3.98
N THR A 131 -0.05 -17.08 3.97
CA THR A 131 -0.74 -18.24 4.55
C THR A 131 -0.58 -19.49 3.67
N VAL A 132 -0.63 -19.31 2.34
CA VAL A 132 -0.36 -20.40 1.40
C VAL A 132 1.08 -20.89 1.51
N LEU A 133 2.08 -20.02 1.70
CA LEU A 133 3.46 -20.46 1.96
C LEU A 133 3.57 -21.33 3.19
N ILE A 134 3.00 -20.90 4.31
CA ILE A 134 3.07 -21.62 5.58
C ILE A 134 2.44 -23.01 5.42
N LEU A 135 1.25 -23.07 4.77
CA LEU A 135 0.56 -24.34 4.48
C LEU A 135 1.39 -25.26 3.58
N LEU A 136 2.07 -24.74 2.56
CA LEU A 136 2.91 -25.54 1.67
C LEU A 136 4.22 -26.00 2.34
N THR A 137 4.75 -25.20 3.27
CA THR A 137 5.97 -25.54 4.03
C THR A 137 5.73 -26.65 5.06
N GLY A 138 4.48 -26.82 5.51
CA GLY A 138 4.07 -27.87 6.45
C GLY A 138 4.24 -29.31 5.95
N ASN A 139 4.40 -29.52 4.64
CA ASN A 139 4.48 -30.85 4.03
C ASN A 139 5.94 -31.32 3.75
N MET A 140 6.95 -30.65 4.30
CA MET A 140 8.37 -30.92 4.03
C MET A 140 9.05 -31.76 5.13
N GLY A 141 10.07 -32.54 4.77
CA GLY A 141 10.75 -33.47 5.71
C GLY A 141 11.43 -32.82 6.94
N ASN A 142 11.70 -31.51 6.89
CA ASN A 142 12.17 -30.66 8.01
C ASN A 142 11.20 -29.49 8.25
N ALA A 143 9.89 -29.77 8.24
CA ALA A 143 8.84 -28.75 8.27
C ALA A 143 8.95 -27.77 9.45
N GLU A 144 9.33 -28.24 10.65
CA GLU A 144 9.39 -27.40 11.86
C GLU A 144 10.39 -26.25 11.72
N VAL A 145 11.67 -26.56 11.44
CA VAL A 145 12.73 -25.54 11.27
C VAL A 145 12.42 -24.58 10.12
N ALA A 146 11.87 -25.09 9.02
CA ALA A 146 11.53 -24.27 7.85
C ALA A 146 10.32 -23.35 8.11
N ILE A 147 9.29 -23.83 8.81
CA ILE A 147 8.11 -23.03 9.19
C ILE A 147 8.51 -21.94 10.18
N ASP A 148 9.31 -22.26 11.19
CA ASP A 148 9.74 -21.28 12.20
C ASP A 148 10.60 -20.18 11.57
N ALA A 149 11.56 -20.57 10.73
CA ALA A 149 12.37 -19.59 9.99
C ALA A 149 11.53 -18.71 9.07
N LEU A 150 10.57 -19.31 8.35
CA LEU A 150 9.65 -18.59 7.49
C LEU A 150 8.77 -17.62 8.31
N SER A 151 8.24 -18.05 9.44
CA SER A 151 7.42 -17.24 10.35
C SER A 151 8.17 -16.00 10.83
N ILE A 152 9.43 -16.16 11.25
CA ILE A 152 10.30 -15.03 11.63
C ILE A 152 10.44 -14.04 10.46
N CYS A 153 10.75 -14.53 9.26
CA CYS A 153 10.87 -13.66 8.10
C CYS A 153 9.55 -12.95 7.73
N LEU A 154 8.41 -13.64 7.84
CA LEU A 154 7.10 -13.08 7.55
C LEU A 154 6.68 -12.02 8.58
N ASN A 155 7.05 -12.19 9.85
CA ASN A 155 6.83 -11.16 10.87
C ASN A 155 7.63 -9.89 10.60
N ILE A 156 8.90 -10.04 10.21
CA ILE A 156 9.74 -8.92 9.78
C ILE A 156 9.13 -8.22 8.56
N ASN A 157 8.68 -8.98 7.55
CA ASN A 157 7.99 -8.44 6.39
C ASN A 157 6.69 -7.72 6.78
N GLY A 158 5.95 -8.24 7.76
CA GLY A 158 4.73 -7.62 8.28
C GLY A 158 4.98 -6.24 8.90
N TRP A 159 6.06 -6.06 9.68
CA TRP A 159 6.45 -4.75 10.20
C TRP A 159 6.83 -3.76 9.10
N GLU A 160 7.59 -4.20 8.11
CA GLU A 160 7.93 -3.37 6.95
C GLU A 160 6.67 -2.95 6.17
N MET A 161 5.74 -3.89 5.97
CA MET A 161 4.48 -3.61 5.28
C MET A 161 3.66 -2.50 5.97
N MET A 162 3.73 -2.36 7.30
CA MET A 162 3.05 -1.25 8.00
C MET A 162 3.61 0.12 7.61
N ILE A 163 4.92 0.20 7.33
CA ILE A 163 5.57 1.41 6.82
C ILE A 163 5.05 1.71 5.41
N SER A 164 5.07 0.71 4.53
CA SER A 164 4.66 0.83 3.13
C SER A 164 3.17 1.17 2.98
N LEU A 165 2.30 0.62 3.84
CA LEU A 165 0.88 1.00 3.92
C LEU A 165 0.66 2.43 4.44
N GLY A 166 1.53 2.94 5.30
CA GLY A 166 1.51 4.34 5.70
C GLY A 166 1.81 5.30 4.55
N PHE A 167 2.80 4.95 3.72
CA PHE A 167 3.09 5.70 2.48
C PHE A 167 1.98 5.57 1.44
N LEU A 168 1.32 4.41 1.33
CA LEU A 168 0.12 4.24 0.50
C LEU A 168 -0.96 5.26 0.88
N ALA A 169 -1.27 5.41 2.17
CA ALA A 169 -2.27 6.35 2.65
C ALA A 169 -1.86 7.82 2.41
N ALA A 170 -0.57 8.14 2.60
CA ALA A 170 -0.06 9.47 2.28
C ALA A 170 -0.15 9.77 0.78
N ALA A 171 0.23 8.82 -0.07
CA ALA A 171 0.15 8.95 -1.52
C ALA A 171 -1.29 9.17 -1.99
N SER A 172 -2.26 8.41 -1.47
CA SER A 172 -3.66 8.55 -1.86
C SER A 172 -4.21 9.93 -1.51
N VAL A 173 -3.98 10.40 -0.28
CA VAL A 173 -4.45 11.72 0.18
C VAL A 173 -3.78 12.86 -0.58
N ARG A 174 -2.45 12.80 -0.77
CA ARG A 174 -1.71 13.87 -1.46
C ARG A 174 -2.12 13.97 -2.93
N VAL A 175 -2.18 12.85 -3.64
CA VAL A 175 -2.57 12.84 -5.07
C VAL A 175 -4.02 13.30 -5.24
N ALA A 176 -4.95 12.83 -4.41
CA ALA A 176 -6.34 13.28 -4.44
C ALA A 176 -6.46 14.80 -4.22
N ASN A 177 -5.73 15.34 -3.25
CA ASN A 177 -5.74 16.77 -2.93
C ASN A 177 -5.15 17.64 -4.07
N GLU A 178 -4.02 17.25 -4.65
CA GLU A 178 -3.40 18.02 -5.75
C GLU A 178 -4.23 17.95 -7.04
N LEU A 179 -4.87 16.81 -7.32
CA LEU A 179 -5.84 16.69 -8.42
C LEU A 179 -7.09 17.54 -8.18
N GLY A 180 -7.64 17.53 -6.97
CA GLY A 180 -8.79 18.35 -6.60
C GLY A 180 -8.52 19.85 -6.65
N ARG A 181 -7.27 20.27 -6.46
CA ARG A 181 -6.80 21.66 -6.61
C ARG A 181 -6.62 22.10 -8.06
N GLY A 182 -6.77 21.20 -9.03
CA GLY A 182 -6.58 21.53 -10.44
C GLY A 182 -5.12 21.50 -10.92
N SER A 183 -4.18 20.96 -10.14
CA SER A 183 -2.73 21.08 -10.43
C SER A 183 -2.09 19.75 -10.80
N SER A 184 -2.04 19.45 -12.10
CA SER A 184 -1.39 18.24 -12.64
C SER A 184 0.11 18.19 -12.34
N LYS A 185 0.79 19.35 -12.42
CA LYS A 185 2.23 19.47 -12.12
C LYS A 185 2.53 19.20 -10.66
N ALA A 186 1.69 19.68 -9.74
CA ALA A 186 1.86 19.41 -8.31
C ALA A 186 1.57 17.94 -7.97
N ALA A 187 0.56 17.32 -8.61
CA ALA A 187 0.28 15.90 -8.45
C ALA A 187 1.47 15.04 -8.89
N LYS A 188 2.05 15.29 -10.08
CA LYS A 188 3.27 14.61 -10.56
C LYS A 188 4.45 14.78 -9.60
N PHE A 189 4.69 16.00 -9.12
CA PHE A 189 5.77 16.28 -8.18
C PHE A 189 5.57 15.52 -6.85
N SER A 190 4.34 15.49 -6.34
CA SER A 190 3.99 14.75 -5.12
C SER A 190 4.25 13.25 -5.29
N ILE A 191 3.82 12.66 -6.40
CA ILE A 191 4.04 11.23 -6.71
C ILE A 191 5.52 10.90 -6.69
N VAL A 192 6.33 11.67 -7.44
CA VAL A 192 7.78 11.45 -7.51
C VAL A 192 8.42 11.59 -6.13
N ASN A 193 8.05 12.62 -5.36
CA ASN A 193 8.60 12.85 -4.03
C ASN A 193 8.30 11.69 -3.07
N ILE A 194 7.04 11.20 -3.05
CA ILE A 194 6.61 10.14 -2.14
C ILE A 194 7.25 8.79 -2.54
N VAL A 195 7.24 8.45 -3.83
CA VAL A 195 7.87 7.22 -4.34
C VAL A 195 9.37 7.22 -4.05
N LEU A 196 10.07 8.34 -4.30
CA LEU A 196 11.50 8.44 -4.03
C LEU A 196 11.81 8.34 -2.52
N THR A 197 11.01 8.97 -1.67
CA THR A 197 11.20 8.91 -0.22
C THR A 197 10.98 7.50 0.31
N SER A 198 9.90 6.84 -0.13
CA SER A 198 9.60 5.47 0.28
C SER A 198 10.64 4.47 -0.23
N PHE A 199 11.06 4.59 -1.50
CA PHE A 199 12.16 3.80 -2.05
C PHE A 199 13.47 4.01 -1.30
N SER A 200 13.79 5.25 -0.90
CA SER A 200 15.01 5.54 -0.14
C SER A 200 15.00 4.84 1.23
N ILE A 201 13.86 4.85 1.92
CA ILE A 201 13.69 4.14 3.20
C ILE A 201 13.76 2.63 2.97
N GLY A 202 13.06 2.12 1.96
CA GLY A 202 13.09 0.71 1.57
C GLY A 202 14.49 0.23 1.21
N PHE A 203 15.29 1.06 0.53
CA PHE A 203 16.68 0.75 0.18
C PHE A 203 17.59 0.71 1.41
N VAL A 204 17.42 1.63 2.37
CA VAL A 204 18.15 1.59 3.65
C VAL A 204 17.80 0.30 4.41
N LEU A 205 16.52 -0.06 4.49
CA LEU A 205 16.09 -1.31 5.12
C LEU A 205 16.62 -2.54 4.36
N PHE A 206 16.60 -2.53 3.03
CA PHE A 206 17.17 -3.58 2.19
C PHE A 206 18.64 -3.84 2.51
N VAL A 207 19.46 -2.78 2.53
CA VAL A 207 20.89 -2.88 2.89
C VAL A 207 21.06 -3.36 4.32
N PHE A 208 20.26 -2.84 5.27
CA PHE A 208 20.28 -3.28 6.66
C PHE A 208 20.02 -4.79 6.80
N PHE A 209 18.95 -5.30 6.18
CA PHE A 209 18.61 -6.73 6.27
C PHE A 209 19.62 -7.63 5.54
N LEU A 210 20.27 -7.15 4.48
CA LEU A 210 21.38 -7.87 3.84
C LEU A 210 22.63 -7.94 4.72
N LEU A 211 23.02 -6.82 5.34
CA LEU A 211 24.25 -6.75 6.16
C LEU A 211 24.13 -7.52 7.47
N PHE A 212 22.94 -7.53 8.09
CA PHE A 212 22.68 -8.23 9.34
C PHE A 212 22.04 -9.62 9.15
N ARG A 213 22.15 -10.18 7.93
CA ARG A 213 21.71 -11.55 7.60
C ARG A 213 22.27 -12.55 8.62
N GLY A 214 21.40 -13.41 9.14
CA GLY A 214 21.75 -14.41 10.17
C GLY A 214 21.83 -13.86 11.60
N ARG A 215 22.36 -12.64 11.82
CA ARG A 215 22.39 -12.02 13.16
C ARG A 215 21.01 -11.62 13.67
N LEU A 216 20.14 -11.14 12.78
CA LEU A 216 18.76 -10.78 13.14
C LEU A 216 17.93 -11.98 13.58
N ALA A 217 18.28 -13.18 13.13
CA ALA A 217 17.58 -14.40 13.53
C ALA A 217 17.76 -14.69 15.03
N TYR A 218 18.94 -14.38 15.59
CA TYR A 218 19.23 -14.58 17.01
C TYR A 218 18.43 -13.68 17.96
N ILE A 219 17.72 -12.67 17.44
CA ILE A 219 16.75 -11.88 18.23
C ILE A 219 15.49 -12.70 18.50
N PHE A 220 15.16 -13.66 17.62
CA PHE A 220 13.93 -14.44 17.66
C PHE A 220 14.14 -15.90 18.07
N THR A 221 15.35 -16.45 17.96
CA THR A 221 15.64 -17.85 18.28
C THR A 221 17.08 -18.06 18.72
N GLU A 222 17.30 -18.94 19.71
CA GLU A 222 18.63 -19.37 20.13
C GLU A 222 19.12 -20.61 19.35
N ASN A 223 18.24 -21.24 18.56
CA ASN A 223 18.56 -22.44 17.79
C ASN A 223 19.36 -22.07 16.53
N SER A 224 20.57 -22.63 16.41
CA SER A 224 21.46 -22.40 15.27
C SER A 224 20.87 -22.85 13.94
N ASP A 225 20.05 -23.89 13.93
CA ASP A 225 19.49 -24.46 12.70
C ASP A 225 18.39 -23.54 12.14
N ILE A 226 17.56 -22.98 13.02
CA ILE A 226 16.56 -21.96 12.65
C ILE A 226 17.27 -20.67 12.23
N ALA A 227 18.32 -20.26 12.94
CA ALA A 227 19.09 -19.06 12.58
C ALA A 227 19.76 -19.17 11.20
N ALA A 228 20.30 -20.34 10.85
CA ALA A 228 20.86 -20.63 9.53
C ALA A 228 19.78 -20.59 8.44
N ALA A 229 18.60 -21.19 8.69
CA ALA A 229 17.47 -21.17 7.77
C ALA A 229 16.91 -19.74 7.53
N VAL A 230 16.78 -18.94 8.59
CA VAL A 230 16.42 -17.51 8.47
C VAL A 230 17.48 -16.74 7.69
N GLY A 231 18.77 -17.03 7.95
CA GLY A 231 19.88 -16.52 7.17
C GLY A 231 19.63 -16.78 5.69
N ASP A 232 19.36 -18.01 5.29
CA ASP A 232 19.06 -18.38 3.91
C ASP A 232 17.88 -17.65 3.27
N LEU A 233 16.80 -17.44 4.02
CA LEU A 233 15.62 -16.71 3.56
C LEU A 233 15.80 -15.19 3.57
N SER A 234 16.76 -14.67 4.34
CA SER A 234 17.00 -13.23 4.51
C SER A 234 17.30 -12.50 3.19
N ASN A 235 17.92 -13.19 2.21
CA ASN A 235 18.11 -12.62 0.87
C ASN A 235 16.76 -12.35 0.17
N LEU A 236 15.85 -13.32 0.20
CA LEU A 236 14.52 -13.18 -0.41
C LEU A 236 13.70 -12.13 0.34
N LEU A 237 13.80 -12.10 1.67
CA LEU A 237 13.18 -11.10 2.50
C LEU A 237 13.65 -9.69 2.15
N ALA A 238 14.96 -9.48 1.98
CA ALA A 238 15.50 -8.16 1.62
C ALA A 238 14.92 -7.70 0.27
N TRP A 239 14.96 -8.55 -0.76
CA TRP A 239 14.35 -8.21 -2.06
C TRP A 239 12.84 -7.92 -1.96
N SER A 240 12.13 -8.64 -1.09
CA SER A 240 10.72 -8.39 -0.79
C SER A 240 10.51 -6.99 -0.23
N ILE A 241 11.30 -6.60 0.77
CA ILE A 241 11.26 -5.26 1.39
C ILE A 241 11.49 -4.16 0.35
N LEU A 242 12.44 -4.35 -0.56
CA LEU A 242 12.73 -3.36 -1.60
C LEU A 242 11.55 -3.18 -2.56
N LEU A 243 10.94 -4.29 -3.03
CA LEU A 243 9.79 -4.22 -3.93
C LEU A 243 8.54 -3.66 -3.24
N ASN A 244 8.31 -4.09 -1.99
CA ASN A 244 7.22 -3.61 -1.14
C ASN A 244 7.33 -2.13 -0.79
N SER A 245 8.51 -1.51 -0.90
CA SER A 245 8.65 -0.06 -0.70
C SER A 245 8.05 0.78 -1.84
N VAL A 246 7.81 0.21 -3.01
CA VAL A 246 7.34 0.95 -4.20
C VAL A 246 5.90 0.58 -4.55
N GLN A 247 5.58 -0.72 -4.55
CA GLN A 247 4.30 -1.23 -5.03
C GLN A 247 3.08 -0.62 -4.30
N PRO A 248 3.05 -0.56 -2.95
CA PRO A 248 1.90 -0.05 -2.21
C PRO A 248 1.74 1.46 -2.41
N VAL A 249 2.84 2.19 -2.57
CA VAL A 249 2.83 3.63 -2.83
C VAL A 249 2.17 3.92 -4.17
N LEU A 250 2.53 3.21 -5.22
CA LEU A 250 1.91 3.33 -6.55
C LEU A 250 0.43 2.92 -6.51
N SER A 251 0.08 1.91 -5.72
CA SER A 251 -1.32 1.55 -5.46
C SER A 251 -2.06 2.71 -4.78
N GLY A 252 -1.43 3.39 -3.81
CA GLY A 252 -1.96 4.60 -3.16
C GLY A 252 -2.18 5.75 -4.14
N VAL A 253 -1.24 5.99 -5.06
CA VAL A 253 -1.41 6.96 -6.15
C VAL A 253 -2.65 6.62 -6.99
N ALA A 254 -2.89 5.33 -7.24
CA ALA A 254 -4.05 4.90 -8.01
C ALA A 254 -5.39 5.05 -7.27
N VAL A 255 -5.39 4.88 -5.95
CA VAL A 255 -6.52 5.21 -5.09
C VAL A 255 -6.78 6.71 -5.14
N GLY A 256 -5.74 7.54 -4.94
CA GLY A 256 -5.86 9.00 -4.94
C GLY A 256 -6.38 9.60 -6.25
N ALA A 257 -6.00 9.02 -7.39
CA ALA A 257 -6.53 9.43 -8.71
C ALA A 257 -7.88 8.75 -9.07
N GLY A 258 -8.32 7.75 -8.30
CA GLY A 258 -9.63 7.10 -8.47
C GLY A 258 -9.71 6.16 -9.68
N TRP A 259 -8.61 5.48 -9.99
CA TRP A 259 -8.47 4.50 -11.07
C TRP A 259 -7.94 3.15 -10.57
N GLN A 260 -8.06 2.93 -9.25
CA GLN A 260 -7.79 1.69 -8.52
C GLN A 260 -8.33 0.41 -9.18
N SER A 261 -9.43 0.47 -9.94
CA SER A 261 -9.92 -0.72 -10.67
C SER A 261 -8.93 -1.26 -11.69
N ILE A 262 -8.19 -0.40 -12.39
CA ILE A 262 -7.15 -0.82 -13.34
C ILE A 262 -6.04 -1.56 -12.59
N VAL A 263 -5.61 -1.00 -11.45
CA VAL A 263 -4.59 -1.60 -10.58
C VAL A 263 -5.03 -2.97 -10.07
N THR A 264 -6.30 -3.15 -9.70
CA THR A 264 -6.81 -4.48 -9.35
C THR A 264 -6.62 -5.48 -10.48
N TYR A 265 -7.02 -5.14 -11.70
CA TYR A 265 -6.94 -6.09 -12.82
C TYR A 265 -5.49 -6.47 -13.13
N VAL A 266 -4.58 -5.49 -13.07
CA VAL A 266 -3.14 -5.72 -13.20
C VAL A 266 -2.65 -6.64 -12.08
N ASN A 267 -3.06 -6.39 -10.83
CA ASN A 267 -2.69 -7.20 -9.67
C ASN A 267 -3.12 -8.68 -9.86
N ILE A 268 -4.39 -8.92 -10.22
CA ILE A 268 -4.89 -10.27 -10.51
C ILE A 268 -4.09 -10.93 -11.64
N ALA A 269 -3.84 -10.22 -12.74
CA ALA A 269 -3.11 -10.77 -13.87
C ALA A 269 -1.67 -11.14 -13.48
N CYS A 270 -0.93 -10.22 -12.85
CA CYS A 270 0.47 -10.44 -12.50
C CYS A 270 0.64 -11.57 -11.49
N TYR A 271 -0.22 -11.68 -10.49
CA TYR A 271 -0.08 -12.76 -9.50
C TYR A 271 -0.61 -14.11 -9.99
N TYR A 272 -1.81 -14.18 -10.59
CA TYR A 272 -2.39 -15.47 -10.97
C TYR A 272 -1.86 -16.01 -12.30
N LEU A 273 -1.55 -15.14 -13.27
CA LEU A 273 -1.08 -15.59 -14.59
C LEU A 273 0.44 -15.69 -14.68
N VAL A 274 1.18 -14.99 -13.79
CA VAL A 274 2.65 -15.00 -13.81
C VAL A 274 3.21 -15.54 -12.50
N GLY A 275 2.89 -14.91 -11.37
CA GLY A 275 3.51 -15.23 -10.07
C GLY A 275 3.26 -16.67 -9.61
N VAL A 276 2.01 -17.13 -9.61
CA VAL A 276 1.63 -18.48 -9.18
C VAL A 276 2.20 -19.54 -10.12
N PRO A 277 2.07 -19.46 -11.46
CA PRO A 277 2.69 -20.44 -12.36
C PRO A 277 4.21 -20.53 -12.19
N VAL A 278 4.91 -19.39 -12.09
CA VAL A 278 6.36 -19.38 -11.87
C VAL A 278 6.70 -19.99 -10.51
N GLY A 279 5.93 -19.67 -9.47
CA GLY A 279 6.12 -20.23 -8.12
C GLY A 279 5.87 -21.74 -8.05
N VAL A 280 4.88 -22.25 -8.78
CA VAL A 280 4.61 -23.70 -8.88
C VAL A 280 5.73 -24.41 -9.62
N VAL A 281 6.20 -23.86 -10.75
CA VAL A 281 7.31 -24.45 -11.50
C VAL A 281 8.59 -24.46 -10.67
N LEU A 282 8.98 -23.32 -10.07
CA LEU A 282 10.18 -23.26 -9.23
C LEU A 282 10.04 -24.12 -7.97
N GLY A 283 8.88 -24.12 -7.32
CA GLY A 283 8.64 -24.82 -6.07
C GLY A 283 8.58 -26.34 -6.21
N TYR A 284 7.89 -26.85 -7.23
CA TYR A 284 7.58 -28.28 -7.38
C TYR A 284 8.34 -28.98 -8.51
N VAL A 285 8.68 -28.29 -9.60
CA VAL A 285 9.38 -28.91 -10.75
C VAL A 285 10.89 -28.86 -10.56
N LEU A 286 11.39 -27.78 -9.94
CA LEU A 286 12.82 -27.55 -9.70
C LEU A 286 13.22 -27.80 -8.23
N ASP A 287 12.32 -28.36 -7.43
CA ASP A 287 12.54 -28.69 -6.00
C ASP A 287 13.09 -27.55 -5.14
N PHE A 288 12.90 -26.28 -5.54
CA PHE A 288 13.26 -25.12 -4.71
C PHE A 288 12.28 -24.88 -3.56
N GLN A 289 11.22 -25.71 -3.42
CA GLN A 289 10.34 -25.72 -2.27
C GLN A 289 9.79 -24.31 -1.96
N VAL A 290 9.83 -23.88 -0.70
CA VAL A 290 9.36 -22.56 -0.23
C VAL A 290 10.08 -21.41 -0.92
N LYS A 291 11.38 -21.56 -1.16
CA LYS A 291 12.20 -20.54 -1.83
C LYS A 291 11.70 -20.34 -3.26
N GLY A 292 11.39 -21.44 -3.96
CA GLY A 292 10.86 -21.41 -5.32
C GLY A 292 9.51 -20.72 -5.42
N VAL A 293 8.60 -21.04 -4.49
CA VAL A 293 7.31 -20.35 -4.42
C VAL A 293 7.53 -18.87 -4.17
N TRP A 294 8.30 -18.47 -3.13
CA TRP A 294 8.60 -17.08 -2.79
C TRP A 294 9.18 -16.28 -3.95
N ILE A 295 10.15 -16.84 -4.68
CA ILE A 295 10.72 -16.21 -5.89
C ILE A 295 9.63 -15.97 -6.95
N GLY A 296 8.72 -16.93 -7.14
CA GLY A 296 7.63 -16.82 -8.10
C GLY A 296 6.72 -15.60 -7.87
N MET A 297 6.24 -15.38 -6.64
CA MET A 297 5.47 -14.15 -6.41
C MET A 297 6.33 -12.91 -6.32
N LEU A 298 7.58 -12.96 -5.85
CA LEU A 298 8.45 -11.77 -5.96
C LEU A 298 8.56 -11.31 -7.41
N PHE A 299 8.63 -12.26 -8.33
CA PHE A 299 8.58 -11.97 -9.75
C PHE A 299 7.21 -11.39 -10.18
N GLY A 300 6.11 -11.93 -9.68
CA GLY A 300 4.76 -11.34 -9.86
C GLY A 300 4.66 -9.89 -9.38
N THR A 301 5.13 -9.60 -8.16
CA THR A 301 5.19 -8.25 -7.57
C THR A 301 6.09 -7.33 -8.38
N PHE A 302 7.23 -7.82 -8.86
CA PHE A 302 8.13 -7.07 -9.72
C PHE A 302 7.45 -6.67 -11.03
N VAL A 303 6.83 -7.63 -11.73
CA VAL A 303 6.08 -7.35 -12.98
C VAL A 303 4.95 -6.37 -12.72
N GLN A 304 4.19 -6.54 -11.64
CA GLN A 304 3.13 -5.60 -11.24
C GLN A 304 3.71 -4.20 -11.03
N THR A 305 4.82 -4.07 -10.30
CA THR A 305 5.46 -2.78 -10.01
C THR A 305 5.88 -2.09 -11.30
N VAL A 306 6.51 -2.80 -12.23
CA VAL A 306 6.88 -2.27 -13.55
C VAL A 306 5.65 -1.78 -14.32
N VAL A 307 4.57 -2.58 -14.36
CA VAL A 307 3.33 -2.19 -15.03
C VAL A 307 2.72 -0.94 -14.38
N LEU A 308 2.68 -0.85 -13.04
CA LEU A 308 2.17 0.31 -12.32
C LEU A 308 3.01 1.57 -12.55
N VAL A 309 4.33 1.46 -12.62
CA VAL A 309 5.23 2.56 -12.98
C VAL A 309 4.89 3.05 -14.40
N ILE A 310 4.79 2.14 -15.37
CA ILE A 310 4.47 2.48 -16.77
C ILE A 310 3.12 3.19 -16.85
N ILE A 311 2.11 2.63 -16.19
CA ILE A 311 0.75 3.18 -16.13
C ILE A 311 0.79 4.59 -15.53
N THR A 312 1.50 4.79 -14.42
CA THR A 312 1.65 6.09 -13.74
C THR A 312 2.37 7.12 -14.63
N CYS A 313 3.45 6.73 -15.32
CA CYS A 313 4.20 7.59 -16.22
C CYS A 313 3.42 7.96 -17.50
N LYS A 314 2.65 7.03 -18.06
CA LYS A 314 1.84 7.25 -19.28
C LYS A 314 0.52 7.96 -19.01
N THR A 315 0.19 8.23 -17.76
CA THR A 315 -1.07 8.88 -17.43
C THR A 315 -1.07 10.33 -17.82
N ASP A 316 -2.12 10.72 -18.54
CA ASP A 316 -2.44 12.11 -18.78
C ASP A 316 -3.03 12.72 -17.49
N TRP A 317 -2.15 13.35 -16.71
CA TRP A 317 -2.51 13.98 -15.45
C TRP A 317 -3.38 15.22 -15.62
N ASP A 318 -3.32 15.90 -16.77
CA ASP A 318 -4.22 17.03 -17.06
C ASP A 318 -5.64 16.53 -17.30
N LYS A 319 -5.77 15.40 -18.02
CA LYS A 319 -7.05 14.69 -18.13
C LYS A 319 -7.55 14.20 -16.77
N GLN A 320 -6.70 13.67 -15.90
CA GLN A 320 -7.12 13.25 -14.55
C GLN A 320 -7.64 14.41 -13.70
N VAL A 321 -7.02 15.59 -13.79
CA VAL A 321 -7.53 16.82 -13.16
C VAL A 321 -8.94 17.15 -13.66
N SER A 322 -9.17 17.08 -14.98
CA SER A 322 -10.51 17.35 -15.54
C SER A 322 -11.57 16.36 -15.03
N ILE A 323 -11.19 15.09 -14.87
CA ILE A 323 -12.07 14.05 -14.32
C ILE A 323 -12.34 14.31 -12.84
N ALA A 324 -11.33 14.70 -12.06
CA ALA A 324 -11.47 15.05 -10.65
C ALA A 324 -12.45 16.23 -10.46
N HIS A 325 -12.31 17.31 -11.24
CA HIS A 325 -13.26 18.43 -11.21
C HIS A 325 -14.69 18.01 -11.56
N LYS A 326 -14.88 17.18 -12.60
CA LYS A 326 -16.21 16.64 -12.94
C LYS A 326 -16.81 15.81 -11.80
N ARG A 327 -15.99 15.05 -11.08
CA ARG A 327 -16.43 14.26 -9.91
C ARG A 327 -16.87 15.18 -8.77
N VAL A 328 -16.13 16.23 -8.46
CA VAL A 328 -16.47 17.19 -7.40
C VAL A 328 -17.74 17.97 -7.75
N ASN A 329 -17.85 18.49 -8.97
CA ASN A 329 -18.99 19.29 -9.42
C ASN A 329 -20.31 18.50 -9.45
N LYS A 330 -20.25 17.17 -9.64
CA LYS A 330 -21.44 16.31 -9.57
C LYS A 330 -22.14 16.34 -8.20
N TRP A 331 -21.39 16.64 -7.13
CA TRP A 331 -21.88 16.67 -5.76
C TRP A 331 -21.97 18.09 -5.21
N TYR A 332 -21.68 19.10 -6.04
CA TYR A 332 -21.85 20.49 -5.66
C TYR A 332 -23.34 20.82 -5.64
N VAL A 333 -23.86 21.14 -4.45
CA VAL A 333 -25.20 21.68 -4.27
C VAL A 333 -25.06 23.19 -4.25
N GLU A 334 -25.69 23.88 -5.20
CA GLU A 334 -25.75 25.34 -5.17
C GLU A 334 -26.42 25.79 -3.85
N PRO A 335 -25.85 26.78 -3.14
CA PRO A 335 -26.52 27.31 -1.96
C PRO A 335 -27.88 27.90 -2.37
N GLU A 336 -28.94 27.53 -1.63
CA GLU A 336 -30.26 28.10 -1.86
C GLU A 336 -30.20 29.64 -1.77
N PRO A 337 -30.85 30.36 -2.71
CA PRO A 337 -30.87 31.81 -2.65
C PRO A 337 -31.53 32.27 -1.35
N PRO A 338 -31.05 33.38 -0.74
CA PRO A 338 -31.64 33.89 0.49
C PRO A 338 -33.13 34.18 0.28
N ILE A 339 -33.97 33.67 1.18
CA ILE A 339 -35.40 33.95 1.21
C ILE A 339 -35.56 35.45 1.43
N VAL A 340 -35.89 36.18 0.36
CA VAL A 340 -36.29 37.58 0.46
C VAL A 340 -37.69 37.59 1.06
N ASN A 341 -37.80 37.85 2.36
CA ASN A 341 -39.08 38.14 2.98
C ASN A 341 -39.63 39.43 2.34
N GLN A 342 -40.64 39.28 1.49
CA GLN A 342 -41.50 40.37 1.05
C GLN A 342 -42.46 40.76 2.19
N GLU A 343 -41.91 41.22 3.31
CA GLU A 343 -42.66 41.97 4.32
C GLU A 343 -41.96 43.30 4.50
N ASN A 344 -42.55 44.33 3.87
CA ASN A 344 -42.45 45.78 4.12
C ASN A 344 -42.62 46.51 2.78
N ALA A 345 -43.86 46.51 2.27
CA ALA A 345 -44.35 47.46 1.28
C ALA A 345 -45.57 48.18 1.88
#